data_AF-A0A7S3CDQ4-F1
#
_entry.id   AF-A0A7S3CDQ4-F1
#
_cell.length_a   1.000
_cell.length_b   1.000
_cell.length_c   1.000
_cell.angle_alpha   90.00
_cell.angle_beta   90.00
_cell.angle_gamma   90.00
#
_symmetry.space_group_name_H-M   'P 1'
#
loop_
_entity.id
_entity.type
_entity.pdbx_description
1 polymer ?
#
loop_
_entity_poly.entity_id
_entity_poly.type
_entity_poly.pdbx_seq_one_letter_code
_entity_poly.pdbx_strand_id
1 'polypeptide(L)'
;PTTTSPADPGGPRIGVWKVARVPLGILGWVPLILAGAVPDYRVAVTSALGVALFNQLCIYALHRLTGFPRIWPRTLDSIFTVLFLALTIAAWADQSRDEEIEAWTGFVINGGLFLGATIAGLSGHSFIKDEMASNERFTQAQLSHPVLLHTTRVMLWLWLGVFGLMALVSLVGGVRDLFEPKPSSQFVYAFSNPAYLTFVVLIAGGAATGLYTWRMRADRKFITAIASRYQRELEAWAEANPEDPWAKLKHEEDANTLT
;
A
#
# COMPACT_ATOMS: atom_id res chain seq x y z
N PRO A 1 13.77 -33.68 -28.21
CA PRO A 1 12.30 -33.59 -28.01
C PRO A 1 11.97 -32.35 -27.16
N THR A 2 11.73 -31.24 -27.85
CA THR A 2 11.30 -29.96 -27.30
C THR A 2 9.87 -30.07 -26.79
N THR A 3 9.69 -30.09 -25.47
CA THR A 3 8.38 -29.99 -24.82
C THR A 3 7.87 -28.58 -25.00
N THR A 4 6.87 -28.45 -25.85
CA THR A 4 6.03 -27.26 -26.05
C THR A 4 5.41 -26.82 -24.72
N SER A 5 5.70 -25.59 -24.30
CA SER A 5 4.96 -24.88 -23.26
C SER A 5 3.46 -24.88 -23.60
N PRO A 6 2.55 -25.13 -22.64
CA PRO A 6 1.13 -25.01 -22.89
C PRO A 6 0.81 -23.56 -23.29
N ALA A 7 -0.06 -23.45 -24.29
CA ALA A 7 -0.42 -22.22 -24.97
C ALA A 7 -0.77 -21.08 -24.01
N ASP A 8 -0.03 -19.98 -24.15
CA ASP A 8 -0.34 -18.69 -23.55
C ASP A 8 -1.69 -18.22 -24.14
N PRO A 9 -2.78 -18.03 -23.34
CA PRO A 9 -4.05 -17.52 -23.86
C PRO A 9 -3.99 -16.00 -24.11
N GLY A 10 -2.84 -15.51 -24.56
CA GLY A 10 -2.48 -14.10 -24.70
C GLY A 10 -2.99 -13.48 -25.99
N GLY A 11 -4.30 -13.27 -26.09
CA GLY A 11 -4.85 -12.41 -27.15
C GLY A 11 -4.35 -10.96 -27.02
N PRO A 12 -4.35 -10.16 -28.11
CA PRO A 12 -3.83 -8.77 -28.13
C PRO A 12 -4.49 -7.83 -27.11
N ARG A 13 -5.67 -8.19 -26.59
CA ARG A 13 -6.35 -7.46 -25.50
C ARG A 13 -5.58 -7.53 -24.17
N ILE A 14 -4.94 -8.64 -23.83
CA ILE A 14 -4.23 -8.81 -22.54
C ILE A 14 -2.95 -7.96 -22.48
N GLY A 15 -2.30 -7.72 -23.63
CA GLY A 15 -1.11 -6.87 -23.73
C GLY A 15 -1.37 -5.40 -23.39
N VAL A 16 -2.48 -4.83 -23.87
CA VAL A 16 -2.88 -3.44 -23.57
C VAL A 16 -3.16 -3.25 -22.08
N TRP A 17 -3.80 -4.23 -21.44
CA TRP A 17 -4.09 -4.18 -20.00
C TRP A 17 -2.86 -4.38 -19.13
N LYS A 18 -1.81 -5.10 -19.60
CA LYS A 18 -0.53 -5.17 -18.88
C LYS A 18 0.16 -3.80 -18.79
N VAL A 19 0.05 -2.97 -19.84
CA VAL A 19 0.62 -1.62 -19.88
C VAL A 19 -0.18 -0.63 -19.03
N ALA A 20 -1.52 -0.76 -18.97
CA ALA A 20 -2.39 0.10 -18.16
C ALA A 20 -2.23 -0.07 -16.63
N ARG A 21 -1.57 -1.13 -16.16
CA ARG A 21 -1.43 -1.44 -14.72
C ARG A 21 -0.43 -0.56 -13.98
N VAL A 22 0.70 -0.21 -14.62
CA VAL A 22 1.72 0.65 -14.01
C VAL A 22 1.15 2.06 -13.74
N PRO A 23 0.43 2.69 -14.68
CA PRO A 23 -0.33 3.91 -14.42
C PRO A 23 -1.35 3.75 -13.29
N LEU A 24 -2.11 2.65 -13.22
CA LEU A 24 -3.13 2.44 -12.18
C LEU A 24 -2.52 2.28 -10.77
N GLY A 25 -1.34 1.65 -10.65
CA GLY A 25 -0.61 1.58 -9.38
C GLY A 25 -0.09 2.95 -8.93
N ILE A 26 0.30 3.82 -9.87
CA ILE A 26 0.71 5.20 -9.58
C ILE A 26 -0.53 6.07 -9.25
N LEU A 27 -1.62 5.92 -10.00
CA LEU A 27 -2.90 6.62 -9.81
C LEU A 27 -3.47 6.37 -8.41
N GLY A 28 -3.25 5.20 -7.82
CA GLY A 28 -3.62 4.92 -6.43
C GLY A 28 -3.02 5.90 -5.42
N TRP A 29 -1.84 6.47 -5.69
CA TRP A 29 -1.17 7.44 -4.81
C TRP A 29 -1.36 8.91 -5.22
N VAL A 30 -1.89 9.16 -6.41
CA VAL A 30 -2.12 10.53 -6.94
C VAL A 30 -3.02 11.37 -6.04
N PRO A 31 -4.09 10.86 -5.38
CA PRO A 31 -4.87 11.65 -4.45
C PRO A 31 -4.04 12.31 -3.34
N LEU A 32 -3.03 11.60 -2.80
CA LEU A 32 -2.12 12.14 -1.79
C LEU A 32 -1.22 13.26 -2.36
N ILE A 33 -0.76 13.10 -3.61
CA ILE A 33 0.06 14.10 -4.30
C ILE A 33 -0.76 15.36 -4.58
N LEU A 34 -1.99 15.21 -5.09
CA LEU A 34 -2.87 16.33 -5.40
C LEU A 34 -3.22 17.15 -4.17
N ALA A 35 -3.50 16.47 -3.05
CA ALA A 35 -3.79 17.13 -1.78
C ALA A 35 -2.62 17.98 -1.24
N GLY A 36 -1.37 17.65 -1.60
CA GLY A 36 -0.19 18.40 -1.17
C GLY A 36 0.38 19.38 -2.21
N ALA A 37 0.03 19.24 -3.49
CA ALA A 37 0.62 20.01 -4.58
C ALA A 37 -0.27 21.16 -5.09
N VAL A 38 -1.59 21.09 -4.86
CA VAL A 38 -2.55 22.10 -5.32
C VAL A 38 -2.67 23.18 -4.24
N PRO A 39 -2.42 24.48 -4.55
CA PRO A 39 -2.44 25.55 -3.55
C PRO A 39 -3.83 25.88 -3.00
N ASP A 40 -4.88 25.67 -3.78
CA ASP A 40 -6.26 25.88 -3.34
C ASP A 40 -6.75 24.60 -2.67
N TYR A 41 -6.97 24.66 -1.35
CA TYR A 41 -7.41 23.53 -0.54
C TYR A 41 -8.67 22.84 -1.09
N ARG A 42 -9.68 23.60 -1.50
CA ARG A 42 -10.96 23.04 -1.97
C ARG A 42 -10.79 22.33 -3.29
N VAL A 43 -10.04 22.94 -4.21
CA VAL A 43 -9.70 22.33 -5.49
C VAL A 43 -8.84 21.07 -5.24
N ALA A 44 -7.90 21.12 -4.29
CA ALA A 44 -7.04 20.00 -3.94
C ALA A 44 -7.85 18.77 -3.49
N VAL A 45 -8.70 18.92 -2.47
CA VAL A 45 -9.48 17.79 -1.91
C VAL A 45 -10.56 17.29 -2.87
N THR A 46 -11.21 18.19 -3.61
CA THR A 46 -12.22 17.82 -4.60
C THR A 46 -11.59 17.07 -5.77
N SER A 47 -10.42 17.50 -6.25
CA SER A 47 -9.67 16.81 -7.31
C SER A 47 -9.15 15.47 -6.81
N ALA A 48 -8.63 15.39 -5.58
CA ALA A 48 -8.19 14.14 -4.96
C ALA A 48 -9.34 13.13 -4.83
N LEU A 49 -10.54 13.57 -4.43
CA LEU A 49 -11.74 12.74 -4.43
C LEU A 49 -12.10 12.26 -5.85
N GLY A 50 -12.10 13.17 -6.82
CA GLY A 50 -12.37 12.83 -8.23
C GLY A 50 -11.42 11.76 -8.76
N VAL A 51 -10.13 11.88 -8.48
CA VAL A 51 -9.13 10.86 -8.85
C VAL A 51 -9.33 9.55 -8.09
N ALA A 52 -9.63 9.58 -6.80
CA ALA A 52 -9.88 8.37 -6.02
C ALA A 52 -11.10 7.59 -6.56
N LEU A 53 -12.19 8.28 -6.87
CA LEU A 53 -13.39 7.69 -7.48
C LEU A 53 -13.12 7.16 -8.88
N PHE A 54 -12.40 7.92 -9.70
CA PHE A 54 -12.02 7.49 -11.04
C PHE A 54 -11.11 6.24 -11.00
N ASN A 55 -10.13 6.21 -10.09
CA ASN A 55 -9.26 5.05 -9.90
C ASN A 55 -10.08 3.81 -9.49
N GLN A 56 -11.01 3.95 -8.53
CA GLN A 56 -11.90 2.86 -8.15
C GLN A 56 -12.75 2.36 -9.33
N LEU A 57 -13.28 3.26 -10.16
CA LEU A 57 -14.06 2.90 -11.34
C LEU A 57 -13.20 2.15 -12.36
N CYS A 58 -11.97 2.60 -12.62
CA CYS A 58 -11.03 1.93 -13.50
C CYS A 58 -10.67 0.53 -13.00
N ILE A 59 -10.40 0.38 -11.70
CA ILE A 59 -10.08 -0.91 -11.08
C ILE A 59 -11.29 -1.83 -11.07
N TYR A 60 -12.50 -1.30 -10.81
CA TYR A 60 -13.75 -2.06 -10.91
C TYR A 60 -13.96 -2.60 -12.33
N ALA A 61 -13.83 -1.73 -13.34
CA ALA A 61 -13.96 -2.13 -14.73
C ALA A 61 -12.91 -3.19 -15.10
N LEU A 62 -11.65 -3.01 -14.68
CA LEU A 62 -10.58 -3.98 -14.91
C LEU A 62 -10.87 -5.32 -14.23
N HIS A 63 -11.30 -5.30 -12.96
CA HIS A 63 -11.68 -6.48 -12.20
C HIS A 63 -12.79 -7.24 -12.91
N ARG A 64 -13.85 -6.54 -13.36
CA ARG A 64 -14.97 -7.19 -14.02
C ARG A 64 -14.57 -7.76 -15.39
N LEU A 65 -13.79 -7.02 -16.17
CA LEU A 65 -13.43 -7.41 -17.54
C LEU A 65 -12.35 -8.48 -17.61
N THR A 66 -11.42 -8.50 -16.66
CA THR A 66 -10.21 -9.36 -16.71
C THR A 66 -10.08 -10.33 -15.55
N GLY A 67 -10.90 -10.19 -14.49
CA GLY A 67 -10.73 -10.92 -13.23
C GLY A 67 -9.56 -10.41 -12.38
N PHE A 68 -8.87 -9.34 -12.81
CA PHE A 68 -7.73 -8.73 -12.12
C PHE A 68 -7.97 -7.24 -11.85
N PRO A 69 -7.54 -6.67 -10.70
CA PRO A 69 -6.93 -7.37 -9.56
C PRO A 69 -7.93 -8.34 -8.92
N ARG A 70 -7.44 -9.39 -8.25
CA ARG A 70 -8.32 -10.43 -7.66
C ARG A 70 -9.18 -9.89 -6.50
N ILE A 71 -8.78 -8.76 -5.93
CA ILE A 71 -9.43 -8.13 -4.78
C ILE A 71 -10.00 -6.79 -5.23
N TRP A 72 -11.30 -6.62 -5.01
CA TRP A 72 -12.02 -5.36 -5.16
C TRP A 72 -13.11 -5.24 -4.08
N PRO A 73 -13.30 -4.06 -3.48
CA PRO A 73 -12.46 -2.86 -3.60
C PRO A 73 -11.09 -3.05 -2.91
N ARG A 74 -10.05 -2.33 -3.36
CA ARG A 74 -8.76 -2.32 -2.65
C ARG A 74 -8.88 -1.46 -1.40
N THR A 75 -8.27 -1.91 -0.31
CA THR A 75 -8.31 -1.24 0.99
C THR A 75 -7.86 0.21 0.91
N LEU A 76 -6.72 0.47 0.26
CA LEU A 76 -6.13 1.82 0.19
C LEU A 76 -7.00 2.78 -0.64
N ASP A 77 -7.57 2.31 -1.75
CA ASP A 77 -8.52 3.09 -2.55
C ASP A 77 -9.80 3.41 -1.76
N SER A 78 -10.29 2.47 -0.95
CA SER A 78 -11.45 2.72 -0.08
C SER A 78 -11.14 3.76 0.99
N ILE A 79 -9.97 3.69 1.63
CA ILE A 79 -9.52 4.68 2.61
C ILE A 79 -9.45 6.06 1.97
N PHE A 80 -8.80 6.18 0.80
CA PHE A 80 -8.70 7.47 0.12
C PHE A 80 -10.06 8.05 -0.26
N THR A 81 -10.96 7.24 -0.82
CA THR A 81 -12.30 7.72 -1.17
C THR A 81 -13.05 8.23 0.05
N VAL A 82 -13.07 7.49 1.17
CA VAL A 82 -13.76 7.93 2.39
C VAL A 82 -13.14 9.18 2.98
N LEU A 83 -11.81 9.23 3.05
CA LEU A 83 -11.05 10.34 3.59
C LEU A 83 -11.28 11.63 2.79
N PHE A 84 -11.10 11.57 1.47
CA PHE A 84 -11.27 12.74 0.61
C PHE A 84 -12.74 13.12 0.43
N LEU A 85 -13.68 12.19 0.57
CA LEU A 85 -15.11 12.52 0.63
C LEU A 85 -15.42 13.36 1.88
N ALA A 86 -14.94 12.92 3.05
CA ALA A 86 -15.12 13.66 4.30
C ALA A 86 -14.48 15.06 4.25
N LEU A 87 -13.23 15.15 3.75
CA LEU A 87 -12.53 16.43 3.58
C LEU A 87 -13.23 17.35 2.58
N THR A 88 -13.73 16.80 1.47
CA THR A 88 -14.50 17.59 0.48
C THR A 88 -15.78 18.11 1.12
N ILE A 89 -16.53 17.30 1.85
CA ILE A 89 -17.73 17.76 2.56
C ILE A 89 -17.37 18.88 3.55
N ALA A 90 -16.32 18.71 4.35
CA ALA A 90 -15.87 19.73 5.30
C ALA A 90 -15.47 21.04 4.60
N ALA A 91 -14.72 20.94 3.50
CA ALA A 91 -14.24 22.08 2.71
C ALA A 91 -15.37 22.92 2.10
N TRP A 92 -16.50 22.28 1.76
CA TRP A 92 -17.64 22.96 1.15
C TRP A 92 -18.74 23.34 2.16
N ALA A 93 -18.75 22.74 3.35
CA ALA A 93 -19.77 22.98 4.37
C ALA A 93 -19.56 24.27 5.17
N ASP A 94 -18.31 24.62 5.50
CA ASP A 94 -18.01 25.81 6.30
C ASP A 94 -16.79 26.58 5.76
N GLN A 95 -17.11 27.55 4.92
CA GLN A 95 -16.14 28.40 4.23
C GLN A 95 -15.45 29.41 5.16
N SER A 96 -16.01 29.65 6.34
CA SER A 96 -15.50 30.65 7.27
C SER A 96 -14.27 30.17 8.04
N ARG A 97 -13.97 28.86 7.96
CA ARG A 97 -12.90 28.19 8.71
C ARG A 97 -11.85 27.54 7.79
N ASP A 98 -11.75 28.00 6.54
CA ASP A 98 -10.82 27.44 5.56
C ASP A 98 -9.38 27.39 6.08
N GLU A 99 -8.88 28.46 6.71
CA GLU A 99 -7.53 28.52 7.27
C GLU A 99 -7.29 27.46 8.35
N GLU A 100 -8.27 27.24 9.24
CA GLU A 100 -8.18 26.23 10.29
C GLU A 100 -8.22 24.82 9.70
N ILE A 101 -9.13 24.57 8.75
CA ILE A 101 -9.29 23.27 8.11
C ILE A 101 -8.03 22.92 7.31
N GLU A 102 -7.48 23.88 6.57
CA GLU A 102 -6.25 23.72 5.80
C GLU A 102 -5.06 23.37 6.70
N ALA A 103 -4.88 24.08 7.83
CA ALA A 103 -3.81 23.80 8.79
C ALA A 103 -3.86 22.37 9.33
N TRP A 104 -5.05 21.81 9.54
CA TRP A 104 -5.24 20.45 10.03
C TRP A 104 -5.24 19.38 8.94
N THR A 105 -5.33 19.75 7.67
CA THR A 105 -5.55 18.82 6.56
C THR A 105 -4.47 17.75 6.47
N GLY A 106 -3.19 18.11 6.61
CA GLY A 106 -2.11 17.14 6.59
C GLY A 106 -2.23 16.09 7.70
N PHE A 107 -2.63 16.51 8.91
CA PHE A 107 -2.85 15.60 10.04
C PHE A 107 -4.06 14.69 9.78
N VAL A 108 -5.17 15.24 9.30
CA VAL A 108 -6.38 14.47 8.98
C VAL A 108 -6.10 13.44 7.90
N ILE A 109 -5.37 13.81 6.84
CA ILE A 109 -5.02 12.90 5.74
C ILE A 109 -4.15 11.75 6.24
N ASN A 110 -3.02 12.07 6.86
CA ASN A 110 -2.04 11.07 7.29
C ASN A 110 -2.55 10.24 8.48
N GLY A 111 -3.26 10.87 9.41
CA GLY A 111 -3.91 10.21 10.54
C GLY A 111 -5.06 9.31 10.10
N GLY A 112 -5.86 9.76 9.12
CA GLY A 112 -6.91 8.96 8.49
C GLY A 112 -6.34 7.74 7.76
N LEU A 113 -5.23 7.89 7.04
CA LEU A 113 -4.49 6.78 6.43
C LEU A 113 -4.00 5.78 7.46
N PHE A 114 -3.34 6.27 8.52
CA PHE A 114 -2.83 5.43 9.61
C PHE A 114 -3.97 4.64 10.28
N LEU A 115 -5.05 5.32 10.65
CA LEU A 115 -6.20 4.71 11.32
C LEU A 115 -6.90 3.71 10.41
N GLY A 116 -7.19 4.10 9.16
CA GLY A 116 -7.84 3.23 8.18
C GLY A 116 -7.02 1.98 7.88
N ALA A 117 -5.71 2.13 7.67
CA ALA A 117 -4.82 1.01 7.43
C ALA A 117 -4.68 0.09 8.67
N THR A 118 -4.72 0.66 9.88
CA THR A 118 -4.69 -0.11 11.13
C THR A 118 -5.96 -0.94 11.28
N ILE A 119 -7.14 -0.32 11.15
CA ILE A 119 -8.44 -1.01 11.27
C ILE A 119 -8.56 -2.11 10.22
N ALA A 120 -8.23 -1.81 8.96
CA ALA A 120 -8.30 -2.78 7.88
C ALA A 120 -7.29 -3.93 8.07
N GLY A 121 -6.08 -3.60 8.52
CA GLY A 121 -5.04 -4.57 8.85
C GLY A 121 -5.43 -5.53 9.98
N LEU A 122 -5.99 -5.01 11.07
CA LEU A 122 -6.52 -5.80 12.19
C LEU A 122 -7.72 -6.66 11.79
N SER A 123 -8.52 -6.19 10.83
CA SER A 123 -9.64 -6.93 10.25
C SER A 123 -9.22 -7.97 9.19
N GLY A 124 -7.90 -8.19 9.01
CA GLY A 124 -7.36 -9.17 8.08
C GLY A 124 -7.23 -8.71 6.62
N HIS A 125 -7.75 -7.52 6.30
CA HIS A 125 -7.81 -6.91 4.97
C HIS A 125 -6.76 -5.79 4.86
N SER A 126 -5.47 -6.13 4.99
CA SER A 126 -4.41 -5.13 4.88
C SER A 126 -4.16 -4.73 3.43
N PHE A 127 -3.94 -3.46 3.15
CA PHE A 127 -3.61 -2.99 1.80
C PHE A 127 -2.34 -3.65 1.21
N ILE A 128 -1.39 -4.08 2.05
CA ILE A 128 -0.21 -4.85 1.59
C ILE A 128 -0.62 -6.20 0.98
N LYS A 129 -1.60 -6.89 1.57
CA LYS A 129 -2.14 -8.13 0.99
C LYS A 129 -2.81 -7.84 -0.34
N ASP A 130 -3.56 -6.75 -0.44
CA ASP A 130 -4.24 -6.36 -1.67
C ASP A 130 -3.24 -6.09 -2.79
N GLU A 131 -2.16 -5.37 -2.49
CA GLU A 131 -1.08 -5.11 -3.44
C GLU A 131 -0.36 -6.40 -3.85
N MET A 132 -0.07 -7.30 -2.91
CA MET A 132 0.53 -8.60 -3.24
C MET A 132 -0.41 -9.49 -4.07
N ALA A 133 -1.71 -9.49 -3.77
CA ALA A 133 -2.73 -10.25 -4.51
C ALA A 133 -3.02 -9.66 -5.90
N SER A 134 -2.70 -8.39 -6.11
CA SER A 134 -2.74 -7.75 -7.43
C SER A 134 -1.57 -8.17 -8.34
N ASN A 135 -0.55 -8.84 -7.80
CA ASN A 135 0.59 -9.35 -8.54
C ASN A 135 0.33 -10.76 -9.10
N GLU A 136 0.24 -10.86 -10.43
CA GLU A 136 -0.02 -12.13 -11.15
C GLU A 136 1.03 -13.22 -10.91
N ARG A 137 2.21 -12.85 -10.41
CA ARG A 137 3.28 -13.82 -10.12
C ARG A 137 2.94 -14.78 -8.99
N PHE A 138 1.96 -14.46 -8.15
CA PHE A 138 1.57 -15.30 -7.02
C PHE A 138 0.23 -16.01 -7.25
N THR A 139 0.21 -17.32 -7.04
CA THR A 139 -1.03 -18.09 -6.92
C THR A 139 -1.72 -17.79 -5.58
N GLN A 140 -3.01 -18.15 -5.44
CA GLN A 140 -3.70 -18.01 -4.14
C GLN A 140 -3.04 -18.86 -3.04
N ALA A 141 -2.56 -20.07 -3.39
CA ALA A 141 -1.80 -20.92 -2.49
C ALA A 141 -0.49 -20.26 -2.03
N GLN A 142 0.24 -19.62 -2.95
CA GLN A 142 1.47 -18.89 -2.60
C GLN A 142 1.18 -17.69 -1.69
N LEU A 143 0.07 -16.97 -1.89
CA LEU A 143 -0.30 -15.84 -1.02
C LEU A 143 -0.60 -16.27 0.44
N SER A 144 -0.95 -17.54 0.68
CA SER A 144 -1.13 -18.09 2.03
C SER A 144 0.16 -18.67 2.63
N HIS A 145 1.28 -18.66 1.89
CA HIS A 145 2.55 -19.19 2.37
C HIS A 145 3.04 -18.44 3.63
N PRO A 146 3.42 -19.15 4.72
CA PRO A 146 3.78 -18.52 6.01
C PRO A 146 4.85 -17.42 5.92
N VAL A 147 5.88 -17.61 5.08
CA VAL A 147 6.94 -16.60 4.88
C VAL A 147 6.42 -15.35 4.14
N LEU A 148 5.46 -15.52 3.23
CA LEU A 148 4.82 -14.40 2.55
C LEU A 148 3.87 -13.68 3.51
N LEU A 149 3.11 -14.40 4.33
CA LEU A 149 2.30 -13.80 5.39
C LEU A 149 3.15 -13.03 6.42
N HIS A 150 4.32 -13.55 6.79
CA HIS A 150 5.29 -12.84 7.62
C HIS A 150 5.72 -11.53 6.95
N THR A 151 6.12 -11.59 5.68
CA THR A 151 6.51 -10.42 4.89
C THR A 151 5.41 -9.38 4.86
N THR A 152 4.17 -9.79 4.60
CA THR A 152 3.01 -8.91 4.61
C THR A 152 2.81 -8.23 5.96
N ARG A 153 2.94 -8.96 7.07
CA ARG A 153 2.82 -8.39 8.42
C ARG A 153 3.91 -7.37 8.71
N VAL A 154 5.16 -7.68 8.38
CA VAL A 154 6.30 -6.75 8.58
C VAL A 154 6.11 -5.49 7.75
N MET A 155 5.73 -5.64 6.48
CA MET A 155 5.45 -4.51 5.59
C MET A 155 4.28 -3.65 6.10
N LEU A 156 3.21 -4.28 6.59
CA LEU A 156 2.09 -3.55 7.17
C LEU A 156 2.57 -2.70 8.35
N TRP A 157 3.28 -3.29 9.31
CA TRP A 157 3.79 -2.54 10.47
C TRP A 157 4.76 -1.43 10.09
N LEU A 158 5.64 -1.67 9.10
CA LEU A 158 6.52 -0.65 8.56
C LEU A 158 5.70 0.55 8.06
N TRP A 159 4.71 0.31 7.20
CA TRP A 159 3.89 1.36 6.61
C TRP A 159 2.96 2.04 7.62
N LEU A 160 2.45 1.32 8.62
CA LEU A 160 1.76 1.95 9.74
C LEU A 160 2.69 2.90 10.51
N GLY A 161 3.96 2.52 10.71
CA GLY A 161 4.97 3.41 11.29
C GLY A 161 5.20 4.65 10.44
N VAL A 162 5.29 4.50 9.11
CA VAL A 162 5.43 5.61 8.15
C VAL A 162 4.23 6.56 8.23
N PHE A 163 3.00 6.06 8.10
CA PHE A 163 1.79 6.90 8.17
C PHE A 163 1.62 7.56 9.53
N GLY A 164 1.92 6.86 10.62
CA GLY A 164 1.90 7.42 11.97
C GLY A 164 2.91 8.55 12.14
N LEU A 165 4.15 8.39 11.64
CA LEU A 165 5.16 9.43 11.70
C LEU A 165 4.79 10.65 10.84
N MET A 166 4.23 10.43 9.64
CA MET A 166 3.70 11.51 8.79
C MET A 166 2.60 12.28 9.52
N ALA A 167 1.67 11.57 10.19
CA ALA A 167 0.61 12.21 10.97
C ALA A 167 1.19 13.05 12.12
N LEU A 168 2.18 12.54 12.86
CA LEU A 168 2.84 13.30 13.94
C LEU A 168 3.54 14.55 13.43
N VAL A 169 4.23 14.47 12.29
CA VAL A 169 4.87 15.63 11.66
C VAL A 169 3.82 16.68 11.26
N SER A 170 2.72 16.24 10.62
CA SER A 170 1.64 17.16 10.24
C SER A 170 0.88 17.74 11.42
N LEU A 171 0.76 17.01 12.53
CA LEU A 171 0.20 17.52 13.79
C LEU A 171 1.02 18.69 14.33
N VAL A 172 2.35 18.56 14.33
CA VAL A 172 3.27 19.63 14.76
C VAL A 172 3.13 20.85 13.84
N GLY A 173 3.00 20.65 12.53
CA GLY A 173 2.71 21.72 11.57
C GLY A 173 1.40 22.45 11.87
N GLY A 174 0.29 21.72 11.96
CA GLY A 174 -1.04 22.30 12.16
C GLY A 174 -1.22 23.02 13.50
N VAL A 175 -0.66 22.47 14.60
CA VAL A 175 -0.63 23.17 15.90
C VAL A 175 0.10 24.51 15.72
N ARG A 176 1.25 24.50 15.07
CA ARG A 176 2.06 25.71 14.98
C ARG A 176 1.46 26.79 14.10
N ASP A 177 0.91 26.43 12.95
CA ASP A 177 0.30 27.39 12.03
C ASP A 177 -0.85 28.17 12.70
N LEU A 178 -1.48 27.59 13.72
CA LEU A 178 -2.52 28.24 14.53
C LEU A 178 -2.00 29.02 15.74
N PHE A 179 -0.83 28.68 16.30
CA PHE A 179 -0.35 29.22 17.57
C PHE A 179 0.95 30.07 17.49
N GLU A 180 1.70 30.07 16.38
CA GLU A 180 2.88 30.92 16.19
C GLU A 180 2.72 31.92 15.01
N PRO A 181 2.69 33.24 15.26
CA PRO A 181 2.41 34.22 14.23
C PRO A 181 3.56 34.51 13.26
N LYS A 182 4.81 34.12 13.55
CA LYS A 182 5.98 34.35 12.66
C LYS A 182 7.05 33.24 12.73
N PRO A 183 6.82 32.11 12.08
CA PRO A 183 7.84 31.11 11.86
C PRO A 183 9.14 31.57 11.22
N SER A 184 10.28 30.96 11.61
CA SER A 184 11.45 30.94 10.74
C SER A 184 11.16 30.20 9.43
N SER A 185 11.71 30.69 8.31
CA SER A 185 11.49 30.13 6.96
C SER A 185 11.90 28.66 6.85
N GLN A 186 12.96 28.24 7.55
CA GLN A 186 13.41 26.85 7.60
C GLN A 186 12.40 25.93 8.29
N PHE A 187 11.71 26.41 9.33
CA PHE A 187 10.68 25.63 10.00
C PHE A 187 9.42 25.56 9.14
N VAL A 188 9.01 26.66 8.49
CA VAL A 188 7.88 26.62 7.52
C VAL A 188 8.15 25.56 6.46
N TYR A 189 9.37 25.51 5.92
CA TYR A 189 9.72 24.54 4.89
C TYR A 189 9.76 23.09 5.41
N ALA A 190 10.18 22.88 6.65
CA ALA A 190 10.28 21.54 7.23
C ALA A 190 8.94 21.00 7.74
N PHE A 191 8.12 21.83 8.40
CA PHE A 191 6.98 21.37 9.20
C PHE A 191 5.62 21.96 8.77
N SER A 192 5.59 23.17 8.22
CA SER A 192 4.34 23.79 7.70
C SER A 192 4.12 23.51 6.21
N ASN A 193 5.17 23.16 5.46
CA ASN A 193 5.03 22.62 4.11
C ASN A 193 4.82 21.10 4.24
N PRO A 194 3.56 20.61 4.11
CA PRO A 194 3.23 19.21 4.34
C PRO A 194 3.92 18.28 3.35
N ALA A 195 4.57 18.79 2.30
CA ALA A 195 5.32 18.00 1.35
C ALA A 195 6.67 17.52 1.90
N TYR A 196 7.49 18.39 2.51
CA TYR A 196 8.93 18.08 2.63
C TYR A 196 9.23 16.91 3.58
N LEU A 197 8.94 17.03 4.87
CA LEU A 197 9.20 15.95 5.83
C LEU A 197 8.32 14.71 5.56
N THR A 198 7.08 14.91 5.10
CA THR A 198 6.18 13.82 4.71
C THR A 198 6.75 13.01 3.54
N PHE A 199 7.30 13.66 2.51
CA PHE A 199 7.98 12.98 1.41
C PHE A 199 9.28 12.32 1.86
N VAL A 200 10.04 12.93 2.77
CA VAL A 200 11.24 12.30 3.34
C VAL A 200 10.87 11.01 4.07
N VAL A 201 9.83 11.02 4.90
CA VAL A 201 9.33 9.82 5.60
C VAL A 201 8.81 8.78 4.60
N LEU A 202 8.08 9.22 3.57
CA LEU A 202 7.58 8.33 2.52
C LEU A 202 8.71 7.66 1.73
N ILE A 203 9.74 8.43 1.33
CA ILE A 203 10.93 7.92 0.64
C ILE A 203 11.69 6.94 1.53
N ALA A 204 11.86 7.26 2.82
CA ALA A 204 12.48 6.35 3.78
C ALA A 204 11.70 5.04 3.93
N GLY A 205 10.36 5.11 3.99
CA GLY A 205 9.48 3.93 3.99
C GLY A 205 9.60 3.08 2.73
N GLY A 206 9.66 3.73 1.56
CA GLY A 206 9.92 3.08 0.27
C GLY A 206 11.29 2.41 0.23
N ALA A 207 12.34 3.09 0.70
CA ALA A 207 13.69 2.54 0.78
C ALA A 207 13.77 1.35 1.75
N ALA A 208 13.11 1.42 2.91
CA ALA A 208 13.03 0.32 3.86
C ALA A 208 12.29 -0.89 3.29
N THR A 209 11.20 -0.66 2.55
CA THR A 209 10.48 -1.70 1.79
C THR A 209 11.41 -2.36 0.76
N GLY A 210 12.15 -1.55 0.00
CA GLY A 210 13.14 -2.02 -0.99
C GLY A 210 14.26 -2.83 -0.34
N LEU A 211 14.84 -2.35 0.77
CA LEU A 211 15.91 -3.02 1.49
C LEU A 211 15.46 -4.35 2.08
N TYR A 212 14.26 -4.39 2.69
CA TYR A 212 13.72 -5.63 3.25
C TYR A 212 13.44 -6.66 2.15
N THR A 213 12.79 -6.25 1.06
CA THR A 213 12.50 -7.16 -0.07
C THR A 213 13.77 -7.63 -0.78
N TRP A 214 14.80 -6.79 -0.88
CA TRP A 214 16.11 -7.19 -1.36
C TRP A 214 16.75 -8.23 -0.42
N ARG A 215 16.73 -7.99 0.89
CA ARG A 215 17.26 -8.93 1.90
C ARG A 215 16.56 -10.28 1.84
N MET A 216 15.23 -10.29 1.69
CA MET A 216 14.42 -11.49 1.50
C MET A 216 14.75 -12.26 0.21
N ARG A 217 15.47 -11.67 -0.76
CA ARG A 217 15.91 -12.35 -1.99
C ARG A 217 17.39 -12.74 -1.94
N ALA A 218 18.22 -11.90 -1.34
CA ALA A 218 19.68 -12.02 -1.39
C ALA A 218 20.26 -12.86 -0.24
N ASP A 219 19.66 -12.82 0.94
CA ASP A 219 20.22 -13.44 2.15
C ASP A 219 19.49 -14.76 2.49
N ARG A 220 20.05 -15.88 2.03
CA ARG A 220 19.49 -17.22 2.32
C ARG A 220 19.41 -17.50 3.82
N LYS A 221 20.40 -17.09 4.60
CA LYS A 221 20.42 -17.34 6.06
C LYS A 221 19.26 -16.61 6.74
N PHE A 222 18.95 -15.39 6.29
CA PHE A 222 17.82 -14.63 6.79
C PHE A 222 16.49 -15.31 6.49
N ILE A 223 16.29 -15.81 5.27
CA ILE A 223 15.07 -16.54 4.89
C ILE A 223 14.94 -17.82 5.70
N THR A 224 16.01 -18.62 5.82
CA THR A 224 16.00 -19.86 6.61
C THR A 224 15.69 -19.59 8.08
N ALA A 225 16.25 -18.51 8.65
CA ALA A 225 15.96 -18.12 10.03
C ALA A 225 14.52 -17.63 10.24
N ILE A 226 13.87 -17.09 9.21
CA ILE A 226 12.42 -16.78 9.25
C ILE A 226 11.62 -18.07 9.11
N ALA A 227 11.95 -18.91 8.13
CA ALA A 227 11.24 -20.16 7.86
C ALA A 227 11.26 -21.10 9.08
N SER A 228 12.39 -21.19 9.80
CA SER A 228 12.50 -22.01 11.01
C SER A 228 11.56 -21.56 12.14
N ARG A 229 11.19 -20.28 12.19
CA ARG A 229 10.19 -19.77 13.16
C ARG A 229 8.77 -20.20 12.83
N TYR A 230 8.51 -20.57 11.58
CA TYR A 230 7.20 -20.94 11.05
C TYR A 230 7.15 -22.41 10.61
N GLN A 231 8.01 -23.27 11.17
CA GLN A 231 8.19 -24.63 10.68
C GLN A 231 6.88 -25.44 10.72
N ARG A 232 6.11 -25.35 11.81
CA ARG A 232 4.82 -26.03 11.95
C ARG A 232 3.79 -25.52 10.95
N GLU A 233 3.71 -24.21 10.75
CA GLU A 233 2.80 -23.61 9.77
C GLU A 233 3.21 -23.95 8.35
N LEU A 234 4.51 -24.10 8.08
CA LEU A 234 5.03 -24.54 6.78
C LEU A 234 4.71 -26.01 6.52
N GLU A 235 4.76 -26.88 7.53
CA GLU A 235 4.37 -28.30 7.41
C GLU A 235 2.88 -28.39 7.09
N ALA A 236 2.04 -27.75 7.90
CA ALA A 236 0.59 -27.72 7.67
C ALA A 236 0.21 -27.09 6.32
N TRP A 237 0.92 -26.04 5.89
CA TRP A 237 0.70 -25.44 4.59
C TRP A 237 1.10 -26.36 3.43
N ALA A 238 2.24 -27.08 3.55
CA ALA A 238 2.70 -28.02 2.53
C ALA A 238 1.75 -29.22 2.38
N GLU A 239 1.28 -29.77 3.51
CA GLU A 239 0.26 -30.83 3.53
C GLU A 239 -1.06 -30.39 2.88
N ALA A 240 -1.46 -29.14 3.10
CA ALA A 240 -2.67 -28.58 2.50
C ALA A 240 -2.51 -28.20 1.02
N ASN A 241 -1.28 -28.04 0.52
CA ASN A 241 -0.97 -27.61 -0.86
C ASN A 241 0.10 -28.52 -1.50
N PRO A 242 -0.11 -29.85 -1.57
CA PRO A 242 0.93 -30.81 -1.97
C PRO A 242 1.38 -30.65 -3.42
N GLU A 243 0.53 -30.05 -4.26
CA GLU A 243 0.83 -29.81 -5.67
C GLU A 243 1.66 -28.55 -5.94
N ASP A 244 1.80 -27.66 -4.95
CA ASP A 244 2.55 -26.42 -5.12
C ASP A 244 4.07 -26.73 -5.22
N PRO A 245 4.80 -26.13 -6.18
CA PRO A 245 6.23 -26.36 -6.33
C PRO A 245 7.04 -26.13 -5.06
N TRP A 246 6.62 -25.21 -4.18
CA TRP A 246 7.31 -24.93 -2.93
C TRP A 246 7.07 -26.01 -1.86
N ALA A 247 5.91 -26.67 -1.88
CA ALA A 247 5.64 -27.82 -1.03
C ALA A 247 6.47 -29.04 -1.48
N LYS A 248 6.56 -29.27 -2.79
CA LYS A 248 7.38 -30.35 -3.38
C LYS A 248 8.86 -30.21 -3.03
N LEU A 249 9.43 -29.02 -3.19
CA LEU A 249 10.80 -28.72 -2.79
C LEU A 249 11.06 -29.01 -1.30
N LYS A 250 10.11 -28.66 -0.42
CA LYS A 250 10.23 -28.94 1.00
C LYS A 250 10.22 -30.44 1.30
N HIS A 251 9.29 -31.19 0.72
CA HIS A 251 9.23 -32.65 0.89
C HIS A 251 10.49 -33.35 0.35
N GLU A 252 11.08 -32.85 -0.73
CA GLU A 252 12.37 -33.33 -1.25
C GLU A 252 13.55 -33.00 -0.32
N GLU A 253 13.58 -31.82 0.32
CA GLU A 253 14.59 -31.47 1.33
C GLU A 253 14.46 -32.33 2.60
N ASP A 254 13.23 -32.56 3.07
CA ASP A 254 12.95 -33.41 4.24
C ASP A 254 13.30 -34.89 3.95
N ALA A 255 13.05 -35.38 2.74
CA ALA A 255 13.43 -36.74 2.33
C ALA A 255 14.94 -36.94 2.24
N ASN A 256 15.69 -35.94 1.76
CA ASN A 256 17.15 -35.99 1.62
C ASN A 256 17.91 -35.81 2.94
N THR A 257 17.25 -35.32 3.99
CA THR A 257 17.85 -35.19 5.34
C THR A 257 17.64 -36.44 6.21
N LEU A 258 16.79 -37.37 5.78
CA LEU A 258 16.52 -38.65 6.44
C LEU A 258 17.35 -39.83 5.91
N THR A 259 18.16 -39.61 4.86
CA THR A 259 19.11 -40.57 4.27
C THR A 259 20.54 -40.24 4.63
#